data_AF-A0A2P9HDT0-F1
#
_entry.id   AF-A0A2P9HDT0-F1
#
_cell.length_a   1.000
_cell.length_b   1.000
_cell.length_c   1.000
_cell.angle_alpha   90.00
_cell.angle_beta   90.00
_cell.angle_gamma   90.00
#
_symmetry.space_group_name_H-M   'P 1'
#
loop_
_entity.id
_entity.type
_entity.pdbx_description
1 polymer ?
#
loop_
_entity_poly.entity_id
_entity_poly.type
_entity_poly.pdbx_seq_one_letter_code
_entity_poly.pdbx_strand_id
1 'polypeptide(L)'
;MLAGILTDEDVETLRHLVNEAMGENTLRALTSDLAYLEAWAMAAIGSPPLPFPAPEALLPKFVAHHLWRPQQREIEPDHGMPAGVEAELRSHGFLRASGLHAPATVRRRIVIG
;
A
#
# COMPACT_ATOMS: atom_id res chain seq x y z
N MET A 1 -5.82 8.05 -10.31
CA MET A 1 -5.37 8.44 -11.68
C MET A 1 -4.30 9.50 -11.50
N LEU A 2 -3.01 9.18 -11.69
CA LEU A 2 -1.87 10.10 -11.51
C LEU A 2 -1.71 11.13 -12.65
N ALA A 3 -2.56 11.05 -13.68
CA ALA A 3 -2.38 11.70 -14.96
C ALA A 3 -2.60 13.24 -14.98
N GLY A 4 -2.71 13.90 -13.82
CA GLY A 4 -2.98 15.34 -13.75
C GLY A 4 -2.08 16.14 -12.80
N ILE A 5 -1.16 15.49 -12.08
CA ILE A 5 -0.27 16.16 -11.12
C ILE A 5 1.16 16.26 -11.66
N LEU A 6 1.63 15.23 -12.37
CA LEU A 6 2.98 15.19 -12.92
C LEU A 6 3.08 16.09 -14.14
N THR A 7 4.06 16.99 -14.12
CA THR A 7 4.49 17.75 -15.29
C THR A 7 5.31 16.88 -16.24
N ASP A 8 5.50 17.33 -17.48
CA ASP A 8 6.40 16.64 -18.42
C ASP A 8 7.84 16.51 -17.89
N GLU A 9 8.28 17.48 -17.08
CA GLU A 9 9.59 17.47 -16.41
C GLU A 9 9.68 16.41 -15.31
N ASP A 10 8.61 16.23 -14.52
CA ASP A 10 8.52 15.14 -13.54
C ASP A 10 8.59 13.78 -14.23
N VAL A 11 7.90 13.63 -15.37
CA VAL A 11 7.94 12.39 -16.17
C VAL A 11 9.34 12.12 -16.70
N GLU A 12 10.05 13.14 -17.18
CA GLU A 12 11.42 12.97 -17.65
C GLU A 12 12.39 12.61 -16.52
N THR A 13 12.20 13.21 -15.35
CA THR A 13 12.97 12.85 -14.14
C THR A 13 12.75 11.38 -13.77
N LEU A 14 11.50 10.90 -13.79
CA LEU A 14 11.18 9.50 -13.54
C LEU A 14 11.83 8.57 -14.57
N ARG A 15 11.84 8.94 -15.85
CA ARG A 15 12.53 8.16 -16.90
C ARG A 15 14.04 8.09 -16.64
N HIS A 16 14.66 9.20 -16.28
CA HIS A 16 16.09 9.24 -15.98
C HIS A 16 16.44 8.33 -14.78
N LEU A 17 15.69 8.40 -13.68
CA LEU A 17 15.89 7.56 -12.50
C LEU A 17 15.74 6.06 -12.80
N VAL A 18 14.80 5.70 -13.69
CA VAL A 18 14.64 4.32 -14.17
C VAL A 18 15.87 3.85 -14.93
N ASN A 19 16.41 4.68 -15.80
CA ASN A 19 17.51 4.31 -16.69
C ASN A 19 18.87 4.24 -15.99
N GLU A 20 19.13 5.10 -14.99
CA GLU A 20 20.45 5.23 -14.36
C GLU A 20 20.63 4.42 -13.07
N ALA A 21 19.56 4.14 -12.32
CA ALA A 21 19.71 3.64 -10.94
C ALA A 21 18.72 2.56 -10.51
N MET A 22 17.43 2.69 -10.86
CA MET A 22 16.38 1.87 -10.26
C MET A 22 15.97 0.68 -11.12
N GLY A 23 16.05 0.77 -12.45
CA GLY A 23 15.49 -0.20 -13.37
C GLY A 23 13.95 -0.19 -13.38
N GLU A 24 13.34 -0.54 -14.51
CA GLU A 24 11.87 -0.47 -14.71
C GLU A 24 11.07 -1.25 -13.65
N ASN A 25 11.60 -2.41 -13.22
CA ASN A 25 10.93 -3.27 -12.25
C ASN A 25 10.82 -2.62 -10.86
N THR A 26 11.84 -1.87 -10.43
CA THR A 26 11.83 -1.20 -9.13
C THR A 26 10.89 -0.01 -9.13
N LEU A 27 10.87 0.80 -10.20
CA LEU A 27 9.90 1.89 -10.30
C LEU A 27 8.47 1.35 -10.33
N ARG A 28 8.20 0.30 -11.11
CA ARG A 28 6.89 -0.36 -11.14
C ARG A 28 6.47 -0.86 -9.75
N ALA A 29 7.41 -1.45 -9.00
CA ALA A 29 7.15 -1.90 -7.63
C ALA A 29 6.83 -0.71 -6.70
N LEU A 30 7.59 0.37 -6.78
CA LEU A 30 7.35 1.59 -6.00
C LEU A 30 5.97 2.19 -6.30
N THR A 31 5.63 2.40 -7.57
CA THR A 31 4.32 2.92 -7.98
C THR A 31 3.19 2.01 -7.50
N SER A 32 3.37 0.68 -7.59
CA SER A 32 2.39 -0.27 -7.10
C SER A 32 2.22 -0.22 -5.58
N ASP A 33 3.31 -0.05 -4.82
CA ASP A 33 3.26 0.03 -3.36
C ASP A 33 2.62 1.34 -2.90
N LEU A 34 2.91 2.48 -3.54
CA LEU A 34 2.26 3.76 -3.26
C LEU A 34 0.75 3.71 -3.55
N ALA A 35 0.36 3.15 -4.71
CA ALA A 35 -1.05 2.99 -5.06
C ALA A 35 -1.79 2.06 -4.06
N TYR A 36 -1.13 0.99 -3.61
CA TYR A 36 -1.68 0.11 -2.59
C TYR A 36 -1.86 0.83 -1.24
N LEU A 37 -0.86 1.61 -0.81
CA LEU A 37 -0.93 2.36 0.46
C LEU A 37 -2.07 3.37 0.46
N GLU A 38 -2.23 4.11 -0.64
CA GLU A 38 -3.32 5.07 -0.80
C GLU A 38 -4.68 4.37 -0.76
N ALA A 39 -4.86 3.28 -1.53
CA ALA A 39 -6.09 2.50 -1.54
C ALA A 39 -6.40 1.90 -0.16
N TRP A 40 -5.40 1.36 0.53
CA TRP A 40 -5.56 0.82 1.88
C TRP A 40 -5.95 1.91 2.87
N ALA A 41 -5.33 3.09 2.81
CA ALA A 41 -5.67 4.18 3.71
C ALA A 41 -7.10 4.65 3.49
N MET A 42 -7.53 4.85 2.23
CA MET A 42 -8.91 5.20 1.91
C MET A 42 -9.90 4.16 2.48
N ALA A 43 -9.64 2.88 2.28
CA ALA A 43 -10.51 1.81 2.78
C ALA A 43 -10.50 1.69 4.31
N ALA A 44 -9.36 1.91 4.96
CA ALA A 44 -9.17 1.64 6.39
C ALA A 44 -9.55 2.79 7.32
N ILE A 45 -9.53 4.04 6.83
CA ILE A 45 -9.84 5.23 7.64
C ILE A 45 -10.88 6.17 7.01
N GLY A 46 -11.32 5.91 5.76
CA GLY A 46 -12.37 6.70 5.11
C GLY A 46 -11.95 8.13 4.69
N SER A 47 -10.66 8.46 4.72
CA SER A 47 -10.15 9.81 4.44
C SER A 47 -9.56 9.94 3.03
N PRO A 48 -9.91 10.99 2.25
CA PRO A 48 -9.25 11.32 0.99
C PRO A 48 -8.09 12.33 1.17
N PRO A 49 -7.12 12.36 0.23
CA PRO A 49 -6.12 11.31 -0.05
C PRO A 49 -5.23 11.02 1.19
N LEU A 50 -4.35 10.02 1.12
CA LEU A 50 -3.39 9.73 2.21
C LEU A 50 -2.63 11.03 2.56
N PRO A 51 -2.79 11.59 3.78
CA PRO A 51 -2.11 12.82 4.15
C PRO A 51 -0.60 12.60 4.16
N PHE A 52 0.15 13.59 3.70
CA PHE A 52 1.61 13.61 3.82
C PHE A 52 2.04 14.81 4.68
N PRO A 53 2.77 14.58 5.79
CA PRO A 53 3.18 13.28 6.31
C PRO A 53 1.99 12.46 6.83
N ALA A 54 2.07 11.13 6.67
CA ALA A 54 1.05 10.24 7.19
C ALA A 54 1.08 10.24 8.73
N PRO A 55 -0.07 10.24 9.43
CA PRO A 55 -0.10 10.11 10.88
C PRO A 55 0.64 8.84 11.33
N GLU A 56 1.52 8.96 12.33
CA GLU A 56 2.32 7.83 12.82
C GLU A 56 1.45 6.63 13.24
N ALA A 57 0.24 6.89 13.75
CA ALA A 57 -0.74 5.87 14.13
C ALA A 57 -1.22 4.99 12.96
N LEU A 58 -1.04 5.39 11.71
CA LEU A 58 -1.34 4.55 10.54
C LEU A 58 -0.36 3.40 10.40
N LEU A 59 0.90 3.54 10.84
CA LEU A 59 1.90 2.49 10.76
C LEU A 59 1.52 1.24 11.58
N PRO A 60 1.20 1.33 12.89
CA PRO A 60 0.78 0.16 13.66
C PRO A 60 -0.55 -0.41 13.16
N LYS A 61 -1.48 0.41 12.64
CA LYS A 61 -2.72 -0.08 12.01
C LYS A 61 -2.42 -0.88 10.73
N PHE A 62 -1.50 -0.38 9.89
CA PHE A 62 -1.05 -1.08 8.69
C PHE A 62 -0.42 -2.42 9.05
N VAL A 63 0.47 -2.44 10.06
CA VAL A 63 1.09 -3.66 10.56
C VAL A 63 0.03 -4.65 11.05
N ALA A 64 -0.91 -4.21 11.89
CA ALA A 64 -1.96 -5.07 12.43
C ALA A 64 -2.88 -5.67 11.35
N HIS A 65 -3.21 -4.91 10.30
CA HIS A 65 -4.03 -5.41 9.19
C HIS A 65 -3.32 -6.50 8.36
N HIS A 66 -1.98 -6.52 8.33
CA HIS A 66 -1.22 -7.35 7.40
C HIS A 66 -0.35 -8.43 8.05
N LEU A 67 0.06 -8.25 9.31
CA LEU A 67 0.83 -9.19 10.12
C LEU A 67 -0.03 -9.68 11.27
N TRP A 68 -0.89 -10.66 10.98
CA TRP A 68 -1.85 -11.25 11.91
C TRP A 68 -1.74 -12.78 11.89
N ARG A 69 -2.38 -13.46 12.85
CA ARG A 69 -2.33 -14.92 13.02
C ARG A 69 -3.60 -15.58 12.46
N PRO A 70 -3.50 -16.47 11.46
CA PRO A 70 -4.65 -17.20 10.90
C PRO A 70 -5.57 -17.83 11.95
N GLN A 71 -4.99 -18.52 12.91
CA GLN A 71 -5.71 -19.24 13.96
C GLN A 71 -6.47 -18.29 14.89
N GLN A 72 -5.94 -17.09 15.14
CA GLN A 72 -6.61 -16.11 15.99
C GLN A 72 -7.82 -15.51 15.26
N ARG A 73 -7.79 -15.37 13.92
CA ARG A 73 -8.91 -14.83 13.14
C ARG A 73 -10.12 -15.77 13.09
N GLU A 74 -9.92 -17.06 13.30
CA GLU A 74 -11.02 -18.03 13.45
C GLU A 74 -11.86 -17.74 14.70
N ILE A 75 -11.26 -17.11 15.72
CA ILE A 75 -11.89 -16.79 17.01
C ILE A 75 -12.31 -15.31 17.04
N GLU A 76 -11.47 -14.43 16.49
CA GLU A 76 -11.64 -12.98 16.44
C GLU A 76 -11.66 -12.53 14.97
N PRO A 77 -12.84 -12.40 14.32
CA PRO A 77 -12.93 -12.09 12.89
C PRO A 77 -12.18 -10.81 12.45
N ASP A 78 -12.02 -9.86 13.37
CA ASP A 78 -11.30 -8.60 13.20
C ASP A 78 -9.79 -8.70 13.48
N HIS A 79 -9.27 -9.89 13.80
CA HIS A 79 -7.84 -10.14 13.95
C HIS A 79 -7.15 -10.13 12.58
N GLY A 80 -6.71 -8.94 12.17
CA GLY A 80 -6.11 -8.70 10.87
C GLY A 80 -6.83 -7.58 10.15
N MET A 81 -6.91 -7.67 8.82
CA MET A 81 -7.65 -6.70 8.03
C MET A 81 -9.17 -6.95 8.20
N PRO A 82 -9.96 -5.92 8.60
CA PRO A 82 -11.40 -6.05 8.67
C PRO A 82 -11.99 -6.40 7.30
N ALA A 83 -13.07 -7.20 7.29
CA ALA A 83 -13.66 -7.71 6.05
C ALA A 83 -14.09 -6.60 5.07
N GLY A 84 -14.60 -5.47 5.57
CA GLY A 84 -14.96 -4.32 4.73
C GLY A 84 -13.75 -3.70 4.01
N VAL A 85 -12.62 -3.57 4.72
CA VAL A 85 -11.37 -3.08 4.13
C VAL A 85 -10.83 -4.07 3.09
N GLU A 86 -10.91 -5.37 3.40
CA GLU A 86 -10.49 -6.43 2.49
C GLU A 86 -11.33 -6.44 1.21
N ALA A 87 -12.65 -6.34 1.34
CA ALA A 87 -13.58 -6.31 0.23
C ALA A 87 -13.33 -5.11 -0.69
N GLU A 88 -13.09 -3.93 -0.11
CA GLU A 88 -12.82 -2.71 -0.86
C GLU A 88 -11.50 -2.78 -1.65
N LEU A 89 -10.45 -3.35 -1.06
CA LEU A 89 -9.19 -3.55 -1.78
C LEU A 89 -9.29 -4.62 -2.87
N ARG A 90 -10.12 -5.65 -2.67
CA ARG A 90 -10.37 -6.69 -3.67
C ARG A 90 -11.19 -6.16 -4.84
N SER A 91 -12.25 -5.39 -4.58
CA SER A 91 -13.12 -4.82 -5.64
C SER A 91 -12.35 -3.92 -6.60
N HIS A 92 -11.32 -3.23 -6.11
CA HIS A 92 -10.42 -2.38 -6.90
C HIS A 92 -9.16 -3.09 -7.41
N GLY A 93 -9.00 -4.39 -7.15
CA GLY A 93 -7.89 -5.21 -7.67
C GLY A 93 -6.54 -5.00 -6.98
N PHE A 94 -6.48 -4.25 -5.87
CA PHE A 94 -5.28 -3.99 -5.08
C PHE A 94 -4.87 -5.17 -4.19
N LEU A 95 -5.83 -6.02 -3.80
CA LEU A 95 -5.57 -7.21 -2.99
C LEU A 95 -5.98 -8.48 -3.75
N ARG A 96 -4.98 -9.27 -4.16
CA ARG A 96 -5.20 -10.53 -4.91
C ARG A 96 -5.00 -11.76 -4.02
N ALA A 97 -3.93 -11.78 -3.22
CA ALA A 97 -3.64 -12.88 -2.32
C ALA A 97 -4.64 -12.95 -1.14
N SER A 98 -4.92 -14.16 -0.68
CA SER A 98 -5.62 -14.43 0.57
C SER A 98 -4.60 -14.56 1.71
N GLY A 99 -4.92 -14.04 2.89
CA GLY A 99 -4.09 -14.21 4.09
C GLY A 99 -3.17 -13.03 4.39
N LEU A 100 -2.22 -13.26 5.30
CA LEU A 100 -1.21 -12.29 5.73
C LEU A 100 -0.18 -12.00 4.64
N HIS A 101 0.37 -10.78 4.64
CA HIS A 101 1.48 -10.44 3.75
C HIS A 101 2.80 -10.96 4.34
N ALA A 102 3.74 -11.29 3.46
CA ALA A 102 5.11 -11.55 3.90
C ALA A 102 5.68 -10.31 4.65
N PRO A 103 6.42 -10.49 5.76
CA PRO A 103 7.02 -9.37 6.49
C PRO A 103 7.87 -8.44 5.62
N ALA A 104 8.56 -8.99 4.61
CA ALA A 104 9.33 -8.20 3.64
C ALA A 104 8.44 -7.25 2.82
N THR A 105 7.25 -7.69 2.42
CA THR A 105 6.27 -6.86 1.69
C THR A 105 5.74 -5.74 2.57
N VAL A 106 5.46 -6.03 3.86
CA VAL A 106 5.01 -5.02 4.82
C VAL A 106 6.11 -3.98 5.04
N ARG A 107 7.36 -4.43 5.25
CA ARG A 107 8.52 -3.54 5.40
C ARG A 107 8.71 -2.63 4.18
N ARG A 108 8.67 -3.18 2.97
CA ARG A 108 8.85 -2.42 1.72
C ARG A 108 7.79 -1.32 1.56
N ARG A 109 6.58 -1.53 2.09
CA ARG A 109 5.48 -0.56 2.00
C ARG A 109 5.51 0.52 3.07
N ILE A 110 6.15 0.29 4.23
CA ILE A 110 6.22 1.30 5.30
C ILE A 110 7.55 2.06 5.31
N VAL A 111 8.61 1.45 4.80
CA VAL A 111 9.94 2.09 4.69
C VAL A 111 10.07 2.56 3.26
N ILE A 112 9.73 3.83 3.00
CA ILE A 112 10.20 4.52 1.79
C ILE A 112 11.67 4.86 2.09
N GLY A 113 12.57 3.92 1.84
CA GLY A 113 14.00 4.05 2.14
C GLY A 113 14.82 2.92 1.55
#